data_AF-A0A8C5KXB8-F1
#
_entry.id   AF-A0A8C5KXB8-F1
#
_cell.length_a   1.000
_cell.length_b   1.000
_cell.length_c   1.000
_cell.angle_alpha   90.00
_cell.angle_beta   90.00
_cell.angle_gamma   90.00
#
_symmetry.space_group_name_H-M   'P 1'
#
loop_
_entity.id
_entity.type
_entity.pdbx_description
1 polymer ?
#
loop_
_entity_poly.entity_id
_entity_poly.type
_entity_poly.pdbx_seq_one_letter_code
_entity_poly.pdbx_strand_id
1 'polypeptide(L)'
;MMPSGSRAESPAAPTGGGPDPEPSWASLGRHQSRLSWPQVKRLDALLSEPIPIHGRGNFPTLSVQPREIVQVIRNSLGEQGLRVYSVRLHGSAASHVLHPESGLGYKDLDLVFPMDLPSEASFQLTKAVVLACLLDFLPAGVKRAKITPVTLKEAYVQKLVKVCTDTDFWSLISLSNKRGKNMELKFVDSVRRQFEFRVDSFQIILDSLLLFGQCSSPPMSEAFHPTVTGESLYGDFSEALAHLQHRIIEIRGGGLLKYCHLLVQGFRPWPSTDLRALQWYMCSGFFNNFPDLAEQRRTLKRYLEAHFGGPDVSRYACLVTLHQVVSESTVCLMSHERRQTLDLIAMLALQALAEQDPDGVVAATVNYYVTPMQPLLAQAHSSPTWLPCN
;
A
#
# COMPACT_ATOMS: atom_id res chain seq x y z
N MET A 1 -0.63 -27.76 -57.79
CA MET A 1 0.70 -27.15 -57.52
C MET A 1 0.45 -25.69 -57.22
N MET A 2 0.11 -25.38 -55.97
CA MET A 2 1.00 -24.82 -54.94
C MET A 2 1.54 -23.41 -55.29
N PRO A 3 1.12 -22.37 -54.55
CA PRO A 3 1.68 -21.03 -54.63
C PRO A 3 2.84 -20.86 -53.64
N SER A 4 3.90 -20.14 -54.06
CA SER A 4 5.02 -19.73 -53.21
C SER A 4 5.00 -18.22 -53.02
N GLY A 5 4.47 -17.76 -51.88
CA GLY A 5 4.54 -16.38 -51.42
C GLY A 5 5.10 -16.37 -50.00
N SER A 6 6.38 -16.08 -49.86
CA SER A 6 7.11 -15.99 -48.60
C SER A 6 6.69 -14.75 -47.81
N ARG A 7 5.96 -14.95 -46.71
CA ARG A 7 5.67 -13.94 -45.70
C ARG A 7 6.78 -13.99 -44.66
N ALA A 8 7.50 -12.90 -44.47
CA ALA A 8 8.53 -12.78 -43.44
C ALA A 8 7.88 -12.84 -42.05
N GLU A 9 8.18 -13.90 -41.30
CA GLU A 9 7.81 -14.06 -39.89
C GLU A 9 8.68 -13.14 -39.02
N SER A 10 8.04 -12.29 -38.23
CA SER A 10 8.70 -11.55 -37.14
C SER A 10 8.93 -12.50 -35.96
N PRO A 11 10.05 -12.40 -35.22
CA PRO A 11 10.30 -13.28 -34.08
C PRO A 11 9.32 -12.95 -32.96
N ALA A 12 8.54 -13.97 -32.57
CA ALA A 12 7.62 -13.93 -31.44
C ALA A 12 8.36 -13.56 -30.14
N ALA A 13 7.79 -12.64 -29.39
CA ALA A 13 8.22 -12.31 -28.04
C ALA A 13 8.09 -13.54 -27.12
N PRO A 14 9.02 -13.79 -26.19
CA PRO A 14 8.92 -14.92 -25.28
C PRO A 14 7.78 -14.67 -24.29
N THR A 15 6.68 -15.40 -24.46
CA THR A 15 5.64 -15.60 -23.44
C THR A 15 6.22 -16.49 -22.34
N GLY A 16 7.00 -15.90 -21.45
CA GLY A 16 7.58 -16.55 -20.27
C GLY A 16 6.73 -16.35 -19.03
N GLY A 17 5.49 -16.86 -19.03
CA GLY A 17 4.72 -17.09 -17.81
C GLY A 17 5.15 -18.42 -17.19
N GLY A 18 6.30 -18.46 -16.53
CA GLY A 18 6.70 -19.63 -15.75
C GLY A 18 5.71 -19.84 -14.59
N PRO A 19 5.31 -21.08 -14.27
CA PRO A 19 4.50 -21.34 -13.09
C PRO A 19 5.29 -20.91 -11.85
N ASP A 20 4.62 -20.20 -10.94
CA ASP A 20 5.15 -19.95 -9.60
C ASP A 20 5.62 -21.28 -9.00
N PRO A 21 6.79 -21.36 -8.36
CA PRO A 21 7.20 -22.59 -7.71
C PRO A 21 6.17 -22.92 -6.62
N GLU A 22 5.42 -24.00 -6.84
CA GLU A 22 4.61 -24.67 -5.83
C GLU A 22 5.40 -24.74 -4.51
N PRO A 23 4.81 -24.35 -3.38
CA PRO A 23 5.50 -24.41 -2.10
C PRO A 23 5.87 -25.87 -1.84
N SER A 24 7.18 -26.16 -1.80
CA SER A 24 7.65 -27.51 -1.52
C SER A 24 7.21 -27.88 -0.10
N TRP A 25 6.46 -28.98 0.02
CA TRP A 25 5.91 -29.51 1.26
C TRP A 25 6.96 -29.89 2.33
N ALA A 26 8.25 -29.63 2.08
CA ALA A 26 9.37 -29.87 2.99
C ALA A 26 9.60 -28.74 4.02
N SER A 27 8.90 -27.60 3.94
CA SER A 27 9.13 -26.41 4.78
C SER A 27 8.08 -26.14 5.85
N LEU A 28 7.34 -27.16 6.30
CA LEU A 28 6.10 -27.01 7.07
C LEU A 28 6.19 -26.28 8.44
N GLY A 29 7.36 -25.83 8.89
CA GLY A 29 7.52 -25.07 10.13
C GLY A 29 8.41 -23.82 10.06
N ARG A 30 9.01 -23.49 8.92
CA ARG A 30 9.94 -22.34 8.83
C ARG A 30 9.26 -20.99 8.61
N HIS A 31 8.01 -21.01 8.15
CA HIS A 31 7.25 -19.79 7.86
C HIS A 31 6.54 -19.19 9.08
N GLN A 32 6.56 -19.89 10.21
CA GLN A 32 5.94 -19.47 11.46
C GLN A 32 7.00 -19.15 12.53
N SER A 33 6.69 -18.21 13.41
CA SER A 33 7.48 -17.95 14.61
C SER A 33 6.60 -17.47 15.75
N ARG A 34 7.02 -17.75 16.99
CA ARG A 34 6.38 -17.23 18.19
C ARG A 34 6.87 -15.80 18.43
N LEU A 35 5.94 -14.88 18.67
CA LEU A 35 6.30 -13.51 19.03
C LEU A 35 6.93 -13.48 20.42
N SER A 36 7.95 -12.63 20.57
CA SER A 36 8.55 -12.34 21.87
C SER A 36 7.64 -11.45 22.72
N TRP A 37 7.85 -11.41 24.03
CA TRP A 37 7.07 -10.56 24.93
C TRP A 37 7.01 -9.08 24.48
N PRO A 38 8.11 -8.42 24.08
CA PRO A 38 8.04 -7.06 23.56
C PRO A 38 7.15 -6.91 22.31
N GLN A 39 7.11 -7.92 21.45
CA GLN A 39 6.24 -7.94 20.26
C GLN A 39 4.77 -8.13 20.65
N VAL A 40 4.48 -9.06 21.56
CA VAL A 40 3.12 -9.28 22.08
C VAL A 40 2.59 -8.03 22.78
N LYS A 41 3.41 -7.38 23.62
CA LYS A 41 3.04 -6.12 24.29
C LYS A 41 2.72 -5.00 23.30
N ARG A 42 3.50 -4.87 22.22
CA ARG A 42 3.22 -3.87 21.16
C ARG A 42 1.93 -4.20 20.41
N LEU A 43 1.69 -5.47 20.11
CA LEU A 43 0.46 -5.92 19.47
C LEU A 43 -0.76 -5.63 20.34
N ASP A 44 -0.67 -5.92 21.64
CA ASP A 44 -1.71 -5.66 22.61
C ASP A 44 -2.06 -4.16 22.68
N ALA A 45 -1.04 -3.30 22.75
CA ALA A 45 -1.21 -1.85 22.73
C ALA A 45 -1.87 -1.37 21.43
N LEU A 46 -1.39 -1.85 20.26
CA LEU A 46 -1.94 -1.50 18.95
C LEU A 46 -3.43 -1.87 18.82
N LEU A 47 -3.85 -2.99 19.40
CA LEU A 47 -5.24 -3.46 19.33
C LEU A 47 -6.16 -2.86 20.39
N SER A 48 -5.60 -2.30 21.47
CA SER A 48 -6.36 -1.73 22.60
C SER A 48 -6.47 -0.21 22.52
N GLU A 49 -5.58 0.47 21.80
CA GLU A 49 -5.66 1.92 21.60
C GLU A 49 -6.89 2.29 20.75
N PRO A 50 -7.82 3.12 21.26
CA PRO A 50 -8.95 3.58 20.47
C PRO A 50 -8.49 4.44 19.29
N ILE A 51 -8.96 4.10 18.10
CA ILE A 51 -8.65 4.86 16.89
C ILE A 51 -9.88 5.65 16.38
N PRO A 52 -9.69 6.88 15.88
CA PRO A 52 -10.78 7.71 15.40
C PRO A 52 -11.22 7.33 13.99
N ILE A 53 -12.47 6.92 13.83
CA ILE A 53 -13.12 6.75 12.51
C ILE A 53 -13.95 7.99 12.23
N HIS A 54 -13.50 8.80 11.29
CA HIS A 54 -14.07 10.12 11.01
C HIS A 54 -15.31 10.02 10.13
N GLY A 55 -16.44 10.51 10.64
CA GLY A 55 -17.65 10.70 9.87
C GLY A 55 -17.52 11.83 8.85
N ARG A 56 -18.17 11.66 7.70
CA ARG A 56 -18.38 12.74 6.71
C ARG A 56 -19.63 13.56 7.05
N GLY A 57 -19.61 14.84 6.68
CA GLY A 57 -20.70 15.76 6.99
C GLY A 57 -20.89 15.93 8.49
N ASN A 58 -22.12 15.77 8.97
CA ASN A 58 -22.49 15.95 10.37
C ASN A 58 -22.42 14.66 11.21
N PHE A 59 -21.88 13.57 10.65
CA PHE A 59 -21.71 12.33 11.40
C PHE A 59 -20.57 12.45 12.42
N PRO A 60 -20.76 12.00 13.67
CA PRO A 60 -19.74 12.11 14.70
C PRO A 60 -18.53 11.22 14.39
N THR A 61 -17.36 11.60 14.91
CA THR A 61 -16.19 10.71 14.92
C THR A 61 -16.43 9.56 15.89
N LEU A 62 -16.27 8.33 15.44
CA LEU A 62 -16.33 7.13 16.29
C LEU A 62 -14.95 6.93 16.95
N SER A 63 -14.94 6.52 18.21
CA SER A 63 -13.74 6.10 18.92
C SER A 63 -13.81 4.60 19.10
N VAL A 64 -13.03 3.84 18.34
CA VAL A 64 -13.19 2.39 18.22
C VAL A 64 -11.87 1.68 18.52
N GLN A 65 -11.88 0.72 19.43
CA GLN A 65 -10.73 -0.16 19.63
C GLN A 65 -10.71 -1.25 18.55
N PRO A 66 -9.58 -1.50 17.88
CA PRO A 66 -9.46 -2.58 16.89
C PRO A 66 -9.87 -3.95 17.45
N ARG A 67 -9.52 -4.25 18.71
CA ARG A 67 -9.93 -5.49 19.39
C ARG A 67 -11.45 -5.63 19.46
N GLU A 68 -12.15 -4.58 19.87
CA GLU A 68 -13.60 -4.60 20.06
C GLU A 68 -14.32 -4.82 18.73
N ILE A 69 -14.00 -4.02 17.70
CA ILE A 69 -14.66 -4.14 16.38
C ILE A 69 -14.40 -5.50 15.73
N VAL A 70 -13.18 -6.04 15.86
CA VAL A 70 -12.85 -7.39 15.37
C VAL A 70 -13.72 -8.45 16.04
N GLN A 71 -13.88 -8.38 17.37
CA GLN A 71 -14.69 -9.33 18.12
C GLN A 71 -16.16 -9.23 17.74
N VAL A 72 -16.72 -8.01 17.68
CA VAL A 72 -18.12 -7.79 17.30
C VAL A 72 -18.40 -8.30 15.88
N ILE A 73 -17.52 -8.00 14.91
CA ILE A 73 -17.66 -8.48 13.53
C ILE A 73 -17.57 -10.01 13.48
N ARG A 74 -16.56 -10.61 14.12
CA ARG A 74 -16.36 -12.08 14.14
C ARG A 74 -17.59 -12.79 14.69
N ASN A 75 -18.12 -12.33 15.81
CA ASN A 75 -19.29 -12.93 16.45
C ASN A 75 -20.54 -12.76 15.58
N SER A 76 -20.79 -11.54 15.08
CA SER A 76 -21.95 -11.22 14.24
C SER A 76 -21.96 -12.03 12.93
N LEU A 77 -20.79 -12.23 12.30
CA LEU A 77 -20.68 -13.09 11.12
C LEU A 77 -20.99 -14.55 11.47
N GLY A 78 -20.47 -15.04 12.59
CA GLY A 78 -20.72 -16.40 13.08
C GLY A 78 -22.20 -16.68 13.36
N GLU A 79 -22.89 -15.73 13.99
CA GLU A 79 -24.34 -15.81 14.25
C GLU A 79 -25.17 -15.86 12.96
N GLN A 80 -24.66 -15.27 11.87
CA GLN A 80 -25.30 -15.29 10.55
C GLN A 80 -24.83 -16.46 9.67
N GLY A 81 -24.11 -17.44 10.24
CA GLY A 81 -23.67 -18.64 9.55
C GLY A 81 -22.40 -18.47 8.69
N LEU A 82 -21.73 -17.32 8.76
CA LEU A 82 -20.46 -17.08 8.08
C LEU A 82 -19.28 -17.28 9.04
N ARG A 83 -18.66 -18.45 8.99
CA ARG A 83 -17.55 -18.80 9.88
C ARG A 83 -16.27 -18.04 9.50
N VAL A 84 -15.74 -17.29 10.46
CA VAL A 84 -14.39 -16.71 10.39
C VAL A 84 -13.38 -17.69 11.00
N TYR A 85 -12.41 -18.14 10.21
CA TYR A 85 -11.43 -19.16 10.61
C TYR A 85 -10.39 -18.64 11.60
N SER A 86 -9.94 -17.41 11.39
CA SER A 86 -8.99 -16.70 12.25
C SER A 86 -9.13 -15.20 12.02
N VAL A 87 -8.47 -14.38 12.83
CA VAL A 87 -8.26 -12.96 12.52
C VAL A 87 -6.78 -12.68 12.52
N ARG A 88 -6.30 -11.90 11.54
CA ARG A 88 -4.88 -11.67 11.32
C ARG A 88 -4.60 -10.18 11.15
N LEU A 89 -3.55 -9.67 11.77
CA LEU A 89 -2.98 -8.36 11.45
C LEU A 89 -2.00 -8.54 10.30
N HIS A 90 -2.12 -7.75 9.24
CA HIS A 90 -1.30 -7.89 8.03
C HIS A 90 -0.47 -6.63 7.74
N GLY A 91 0.50 -6.76 6.82
CA GLY A 91 1.15 -5.65 6.15
C GLY A 91 2.07 -4.84 7.05
N SER A 92 2.19 -3.54 6.76
CA SER A 92 3.12 -2.64 7.47
C SER A 92 2.88 -2.58 8.98
N ALA A 93 1.63 -2.76 9.44
CA ALA A 93 1.30 -2.82 10.86
C ALA A 93 1.88 -4.07 11.53
N ALA A 94 1.81 -5.24 10.88
CA ALA A 94 2.45 -6.45 11.37
C ALA A 94 3.98 -6.29 11.41
N SER A 95 4.58 -5.73 10.36
CA SER A 95 6.02 -5.42 10.32
C SER A 95 6.43 -4.48 11.45
N HIS A 96 5.64 -3.45 11.74
CA HIS A 96 5.89 -2.50 12.83
C HIS A 96 5.82 -3.18 14.21
N VAL A 97 4.88 -4.10 14.43
CA VAL A 97 4.82 -4.90 15.66
C VAL A 97 6.09 -5.75 15.82
N LEU A 98 6.54 -6.40 14.74
CA LEU A 98 7.73 -7.26 14.77
C LEU A 98 9.02 -6.46 14.98
N HIS A 99 9.18 -5.34 14.27
CA HIS A 99 10.37 -4.49 14.32
C HIS A 99 10.04 -3.00 14.06
N PRO A 100 9.81 -2.20 15.12
CA PRO A 100 9.38 -0.80 14.98
C PRO A 100 10.49 0.13 14.45
N GLU A 101 11.75 -0.25 14.61
CA GLU A 101 12.94 0.54 14.21
C GLU A 101 13.26 0.44 12.69
N SER A 102 12.42 -0.27 11.94
CA SER A 102 12.53 -0.38 10.48
C SER A 102 12.43 0.97 9.76
N GLY A 103 11.88 2.00 10.42
CA GLY A 103 11.68 3.33 9.83
C GLY A 103 10.46 3.43 8.90
N LEU A 104 9.78 2.31 8.62
CA LEU A 104 8.60 2.27 7.76
C LEU A 104 7.34 2.83 8.42
N GLY A 105 7.31 2.85 9.76
CA GLY A 105 6.07 3.03 10.50
C GLY A 105 5.02 2.00 10.07
N TYR A 106 3.74 2.38 10.13
CA TYR A 106 2.68 1.68 9.41
C TYR A 106 1.68 2.70 8.90
N LYS A 107 1.09 2.40 7.75
CA LYS A 107 0.10 3.26 7.10
C LYS A 107 -1.28 2.92 7.62
N ASP A 108 -1.86 1.85 7.11
CA ASP A 108 -3.19 1.40 7.49
C ASP A 108 -3.12 0.24 8.49
N LEU A 109 -4.18 0.05 9.26
CA LEU A 109 -4.36 -1.10 10.15
C LEU A 109 -5.12 -2.18 9.39
N ASP A 110 -4.37 -3.08 8.75
CA ASP A 110 -4.90 -4.14 7.89
C ASP A 110 -5.33 -5.36 8.72
N LEU A 111 -6.63 -5.56 8.89
CA LEU A 111 -7.23 -6.68 9.61
C LEU A 111 -7.85 -7.66 8.61
N VAL A 112 -7.33 -8.88 8.59
CA VAL A 112 -7.73 -9.93 7.65
C VAL A 112 -8.57 -10.98 8.38
N PHE A 113 -9.69 -11.33 7.77
CA PHE A 113 -10.65 -12.33 8.23
C PHE A 113 -10.71 -13.45 7.18
N PRO A 114 -9.88 -14.50 7.29
CA PRO A 114 -10.03 -15.70 6.47
C PRO A 114 -11.39 -16.36 6.74
N MET A 115 -12.19 -16.55 5.70
CA MET A 115 -13.55 -17.09 5.77
C MET A 115 -14.05 -17.51 4.39
N ASP A 116 -15.07 -18.37 4.32
CA ASP A 116 -15.70 -18.71 3.04
C ASP A 116 -16.62 -17.59 2.55
N LEU A 117 -16.55 -17.28 1.26
CA LEU A 117 -17.41 -16.32 0.56
C LEU A 117 -18.08 -16.98 -0.65
N PRO A 118 -18.94 -17.99 -0.44
CA PRO A 118 -19.44 -18.86 -1.51
C PRO A 118 -20.37 -18.16 -2.52
N SER A 119 -20.88 -16.97 -2.20
CA SER A 119 -21.90 -16.31 -3.03
C SER A 119 -21.91 -14.79 -2.87
N GLU A 120 -22.57 -14.09 -3.79
CA GLU A 120 -22.85 -12.64 -3.68
C GLU A 120 -23.61 -12.30 -2.39
N ALA A 121 -24.50 -13.19 -1.92
CA ALA A 121 -25.22 -12.99 -0.68
C ALA A 121 -24.27 -12.92 0.53
N SER A 122 -23.20 -13.72 0.53
CA SER A 122 -22.15 -13.68 1.55
C SER A 122 -21.44 -12.31 1.56
N PHE A 123 -21.10 -11.75 0.39
CA PHE A 123 -20.52 -10.41 0.29
C PHE A 123 -21.44 -9.31 0.84
N GLN A 124 -22.74 -9.36 0.50
CA GLN A 124 -23.72 -8.40 1.00
C GLN A 124 -23.93 -8.53 2.50
N LEU A 125 -23.98 -9.76 3.02
CA LEU A 125 -24.09 -10.05 4.44
C LEU A 125 -22.87 -9.53 5.21
N THR A 126 -21.64 -9.79 4.74
CA THR A 126 -20.42 -9.25 5.34
C THR A 126 -20.44 -7.74 5.41
N LYS A 127 -20.83 -7.07 4.32
CA LYS A 127 -21.00 -5.61 4.29
C LYS A 127 -22.07 -5.14 5.27
N ALA A 128 -23.22 -5.82 5.32
CA ALA A 128 -24.31 -5.47 6.23
C ALA A 128 -23.89 -5.58 7.70
N VAL A 129 -23.16 -6.65 8.07
CA VAL A 129 -22.62 -6.85 9.41
C VAL A 129 -21.68 -5.71 9.79
N VAL A 130 -20.69 -5.38 8.95
CA VAL A 130 -19.75 -4.28 9.27
C VAL A 130 -20.48 -2.95 9.45
N LEU A 131 -21.45 -2.64 8.60
CA LEU A 131 -22.24 -1.42 8.71
C LEU A 131 -23.11 -1.42 9.98
N ALA A 132 -23.68 -2.57 10.37
CA ALA A 132 -24.41 -2.71 11.63
C ALA A 132 -23.49 -2.47 12.83
N CYS A 133 -22.27 -3.03 12.83
CA CYS A 133 -21.30 -2.77 13.89
C CYS A 133 -20.98 -1.28 14.06
N LEU A 134 -20.84 -0.53 12.96
CA LEU A 134 -20.61 0.93 13.03
C LEU A 134 -21.76 1.69 13.70
N LEU A 135 -23.00 1.20 13.58
CA LEU A 135 -24.16 1.78 14.26
C LEU A 135 -24.04 1.65 15.79
N ASP A 136 -23.47 0.55 16.28
CA ASP A 136 -23.32 0.28 17.70
C ASP A 136 -22.28 1.18 18.36
N PHE A 137 -21.23 1.54 17.61
CA PHE A 137 -20.18 2.48 18.03
C PHE A 137 -20.59 3.96 18.03
N LEU A 138 -21.81 4.30 17.60
CA LEU A 138 -22.29 5.68 17.67
C LEU A 138 -22.42 6.15 19.13
N PRO A 139 -21.96 7.37 19.45
CA PRO A 139 -22.00 7.90 20.81
C PRO A 139 -23.44 8.04 21.33
N ALA A 140 -23.58 8.04 22.65
CA ALA A 140 -24.86 8.28 23.31
C ALA A 140 -25.48 9.61 22.86
N GLY A 141 -26.80 9.61 22.62
CA GLY A 141 -27.54 10.80 22.16
C GLY A 141 -27.76 10.87 20.63
N VAL A 142 -27.11 10.01 19.84
CA VAL A 142 -27.40 9.91 18.40
C VAL A 142 -28.71 9.16 18.16
N LYS A 143 -29.62 9.76 17.39
CA LYS A 143 -30.90 9.14 17.01
C LYS A 143 -30.69 8.02 15.97
N ARG A 144 -30.43 6.80 16.45
CA ARG A 144 -30.15 5.61 15.62
C ARG A 144 -31.29 5.23 14.67
N ALA A 145 -32.55 5.50 15.04
CA ALA A 145 -33.74 5.08 14.28
C ALA A 145 -33.84 5.62 12.85
N LYS A 146 -33.14 6.72 12.51
CA LYS A 146 -33.13 7.30 11.15
C LYS A 146 -31.87 6.95 10.35
N ILE A 147 -30.93 6.22 10.94
CA ILE A 147 -29.65 5.90 10.32
C ILE A 147 -29.81 4.58 9.57
N THR A 148 -29.49 4.58 8.28
CA THR A 148 -29.58 3.41 7.42
C THR A 148 -28.18 2.89 7.07
N PRO A 149 -28.05 1.63 6.62
CA PRO A 149 -26.76 1.12 6.16
C PRO A 149 -26.15 1.97 5.02
N VAL A 150 -27.00 2.57 4.17
CA VAL A 150 -26.55 3.44 3.07
C VAL A 150 -25.91 4.72 3.62
N THR A 151 -26.55 5.36 4.61
CA THR A 151 -26.00 6.59 5.20
C THR A 151 -24.73 6.32 6.01
N LEU A 152 -24.63 5.18 6.71
CA LEU A 152 -23.39 4.76 7.39
C LEU A 152 -22.25 4.50 6.41
N LYS A 153 -22.54 3.83 5.29
CA LYS A 153 -21.56 3.60 4.23
C LYS A 153 -21.01 4.94 3.72
N GLU A 154 -21.89 5.89 3.40
CA GLU A 154 -21.48 7.20 2.89
C GLU A 154 -20.73 8.05 3.93
N ALA A 155 -21.07 7.89 5.21
CA ALA A 155 -20.46 8.62 6.30
C ALA A 155 -19.06 8.12 6.68
N TYR A 156 -18.87 6.80 6.78
CA TYR A 156 -17.70 6.22 7.44
C TYR A 156 -16.80 5.36 6.54
N VAL A 157 -17.33 4.84 5.42
CA VAL A 157 -16.56 3.98 4.52
C VAL A 157 -15.84 4.86 3.49
N GLN A 158 -14.50 4.83 3.51
CA GLN A 158 -13.66 5.54 2.56
C GLN A 158 -13.52 4.78 1.24
N LYS A 159 -13.36 3.46 1.33
CA LYS A 159 -13.14 2.58 0.17
C LYS A 159 -13.85 1.26 0.40
N LEU A 160 -14.52 0.79 -0.64
CA LEU A 160 -15.20 -0.50 -0.67
C LEU A 160 -14.74 -1.24 -1.93
N VAL A 161 -14.19 -2.44 -1.80
CA VAL A 161 -13.74 -3.27 -2.91
C VAL A 161 -14.35 -4.65 -2.78
N LYS A 162 -14.83 -5.17 -3.90
CA LYS A 162 -15.24 -6.57 -4.05
C LYS A 162 -14.47 -7.16 -5.22
N VAL A 163 -13.79 -8.27 -4.99
CA VAL A 163 -13.14 -9.07 -6.03
C VAL A 163 -13.75 -10.46 -6.01
N CYS A 164 -14.21 -10.88 -7.17
CA CYS A 164 -14.92 -12.13 -7.41
C CYS A 164 -14.52 -12.60 -8.81
N THR A 165 -13.41 -13.33 -8.88
CA THR A 165 -12.83 -13.92 -10.09
C THR A 165 -12.58 -15.40 -9.84
N ASP A 166 -12.16 -16.15 -10.87
CA ASP A 166 -11.88 -17.59 -10.73
C ASP A 166 -10.78 -17.91 -9.70
N THR A 167 -9.90 -16.94 -9.40
CA THR A 167 -8.73 -17.12 -8.52
C THR A 167 -8.74 -16.24 -7.28
N ASP A 168 -9.55 -15.18 -7.26
CA ASP A 168 -9.57 -14.19 -6.20
C ASP A 168 -11.01 -13.92 -5.75
N PHE A 169 -11.31 -14.32 -4.51
CA PHE A 169 -12.57 -14.06 -3.82
C PHE A 169 -12.30 -13.35 -2.49
N TRP A 170 -12.49 -12.04 -2.48
CA TRP A 170 -12.28 -11.23 -1.28
C TRP A 170 -13.01 -9.89 -1.32
N SER A 171 -13.26 -9.34 -0.13
CA SER A 171 -13.91 -8.04 0.09
C SER A 171 -13.04 -7.17 0.99
N LEU A 172 -13.06 -5.85 0.77
CA LEU A 172 -12.35 -4.88 1.61
C LEU A 172 -13.24 -3.70 1.93
N ILE A 173 -13.30 -3.36 3.22
CA ILE A 173 -14.00 -2.18 3.75
C ILE A 173 -12.97 -1.34 4.51
N SER A 174 -12.60 -0.20 3.94
CA SER A 174 -11.67 0.77 4.55
C SER A 174 -12.45 1.87 5.24
N LEU A 175 -12.23 2.02 6.55
CA LEU A 175 -12.89 3.01 7.40
C LEU A 175 -12.04 4.27 7.49
N SER A 176 -12.70 5.42 7.30
CA SER A 176 -12.04 6.72 7.14
C SER A 176 -11.29 7.18 8.39
N ASN A 177 -9.98 7.41 8.27
CA ASN A 177 -9.20 8.13 9.27
C ASN A 177 -8.45 9.29 8.64
N LYS A 178 -8.88 10.53 8.94
CA LYS A 178 -8.27 11.76 8.39
C LYS A 178 -6.82 11.99 8.86
N ARG A 179 -6.33 11.20 9.83
CA ARG A 179 -4.92 11.20 10.27
C ARG A 179 -4.03 10.28 9.43
N GLY A 180 -4.56 9.65 8.38
CA GLY A 180 -3.81 8.82 7.42
C GLY A 180 -3.66 7.34 7.80
N LYS A 181 -4.20 6.92 8.96
CA LYS A 181 -4.16 5.52 9.43
C LYS A 181 -5.53 4.86 9.36
N ASN A 182 -5.96 4.46 8.17
CA ASN A 182 -7.29 3.86 8.01
C ASN A 182 -7.33 2.48 8.66
N MET A 183 -8.51 2.07 9.09
CA MET A 183 -8.73 0.67 9.48
C MET A 183 -9.29 -0.07 8.27
N GLU A 184 -8.55 -1.05 7.77
CA GLU A 184 -8.99 -1.85 6.62
C GLU A 184 -9.42 -3.24 7.07
N LEU A 185 -10.69 -3.54 6.86
CA LEU A 185 -11.30 -4.83 7.17
C LEU A 185 -11.35 -5.65 5.87
N LYS A 186 -10.50 -6.67 5.76
CA LYS A 186 -10.36 -7.51 4.58
C LYS A 186 -10.90 -8.91 4.85
N PHE A 187 -11.91 -9.33 4.11
CA PHE A 187 -12.55 -10.64 4.22
C PHE A 187 -12.08 -11.49 3.05
N VAL A 188 -11.40 -12.59 3.31
CA VAL A 188 -10.64 -13.34 2.30
C VAL A 188 -11.07 -14.79 2.29
N ASP A 189 -11.57 -15.24 1.15
CA ASP A 189 -11.75 -16.67 0.84
C ASP A 189 -10.51 -17.16 0.10
N SER A 190 -10.26 -16.61 -1.09
CA SER A 190 -9.08 -16.91 -1.90
C SER A 190 -8.44 -15.65 -2.45
N VAL A 191 -7.10 -15.65 -2.51
CA VAL A 191 -6.33 -14.58 -3.13
C VAL A 191 -5.02 -15.15 -3.66
N ARG A 192 -4.75 -14.95 -4.95
CA ARG A 192 -3.56 -15.48 -5.63
C ARG A 192 -2.28 -14.83 -5.12
N ARG A 193 -2.32 -13.52 -4.84
CA ARG A 193 -1.15 -12.76 -4.40
C ARG A 193 -1.44 -11.98 -3.13
N GLN A 194 -0.76 -12.38 -2.05
CA GLN A 194 -0.98 -11.79 -0.73
C GLN A 194 -0.03 -10.65 -0.38
N PHE A 195 1.11 -10.54 -1.06
CA PHE A 195 2.09 -9.46 -0.83
C PHE A 195 2.85 -9.06 -2.10
N GLU A 196 3.32 -7.81 -2.12
CA GLU A 196 4.17 -7.27 -3.19
C GLU A 196 5.66 -7.20 -2.81
N PHE A 197 5.93 -6.91 -1.54
CA PHE A 197 7.27 -6.72 -0.98
C PHE A 197 7.48 -7.63 0.22
N ARG A 198 8.67 -8.21 0.34
CA ARG A 198 9.00 -9.11 1.45
C ARG A 198 8.85 -8.46 2.84
N VAL A 199 9.19 -7.18 2.94
CA VAL A 199 9.08 -6.38 4.19
C VAL A 199 7.65 -6.21 4.69
N ASP A 200 6.63 -6.46 3.85
CA ASP A 200 5.21 -6.37 4.19
C ASP A 200 4.52 -7.74 4.11
N SER A 201 5.29 -8.83 4.05
CA SER A 201 4.77 -10.21 3.92
C SER A 201 4.34 -10.82 5.24
N PHE A 202 4.38 -10.06 6.34
CA PHE A 202 4.06 -10.58 7.67
C PHE A 202 2.56 -10.54 7.93
N GLN A 203 2.10 -11.59 8.59
CA GLN A 203 0.80 -11.62 9.23
C GLN A 203 0.93 -12.16 10.66
N ILE A 204 0.13 -11.63 11.59
CA ILE A 204 0.13 -12.06 12.99
C ILE A 204 -1.26 -12.58 13.31
N ILE A 205 -1.34 -13.83 13.76
CA ILE A 205 -2.61 -14.46 14.15
C ILE A 205 -3.05 -13.89 15.50
N LEU A 206 -4.26 -13.33 15.54
CA LEU A 206 -4.76 -12.58 16.70
C LEU A 206 -5.58 -13.45 17.66
N ASP A 207 -6.02 -14.63 17.23
CA ASP A 207 -6.98 -15.48 17.97
C ASP A 207 -6.62 -15.72 19.44
N SER A 208 -5.36 -16.06 19.73
CA SER A 208 -4.92 -16.31 21.12
C SER A 208 -4.94 -15.04 21.98
N LEU A 209 -4.61 -13.89 21.39
CA LEU A 209 -4.66 -12.60 22.07
C LEU A 209 -6.10 -12.12 22.29
N LEU A 210 -6.98 -12.29 21.30
CA LEU A 210 -8.40 -11.96 21.40
C LEU A 210 -9.10 -12.82 22.45
N LEU A 211 -8.80 -14.13 22.49
CA LEU A 211 -9.34 -15.05 23.50
C LEU A 211 -8.84 -14.70 24.91
N PHE A 212 -7.55 -14.38 25.05
CA PHE A 212 -6.97 -13.97 26.32
C PHE A 212 -7.70 -12.74 26.89
N GLY A 213 -7.99 -11.75 26.06
CA GLY A 213 -8.73 -10.55 26.49
C GLY A 213 -10.18 -10.83 26.93
N GLN A 214 -10.79 -11.93 26.50
CA GLN A 214 -12.15 -12.33 26.90
C GLN A 214 -12.17 -13.16 28.19
N CYS A 215 -11.12 -13.94 28.44
CA CYS A 215 -11.09 -14.91 29.54
C CYS A 215 -10.21 -14.50 30.72
N SER A 216 -9.25 -13.59 30.53
CA SER A 216 -8.31 -13.18 31.57
C SER A 216 -8.84 -12.02 32.40
N SER A 217 -8.89 -12.19 33.72
CA SER A 217 -9.09 -11.10 34.68
C SER A 217 -7.81 -10.30 34.98
N PRO A 218 -6.62 -10.90 35.18
CA PRO A 218 -5.41 -10.13 35.43
C PRO A 218 -4.87 -9.48 34.15
N PRO A 219 -4.18 -8.32 34.27
CA PRO A 219 -3.52 -7.67 33.15
C PRO A 219 -2.34 -8.52 32.65
N MET A 220 -2.01 -8.35 31.37
CA MET A 220 -0.92 -9.09 30.72
C MET A 220 0.45 -8.68 31.28
N SER A 221 1.33 -9.66 31.47
CA SER A 221 2.71 -9.45 31.92
C SER A 221 3.69 -10.39 31.21
N GLU A 222 4.99 -10.15 31.37
CA GLU A 222 6.02 -11.02 30.78
C GLU A 222 5.92 -12.47 31.26
N ALA A 223 5.54 -12.69 32.52
CA ALA A 223 5.31 -14.03 33.06
C ALA A 223 3.94 -14.62 32.69
N PHE A 224 3.00 -13.80 32.24
CA PHE A 224 1.62 -14.20 31.97
C PHE A 224 1.06 -13.47 30.74
N HIS A 225 1.26 -14.08 29.57
CA HIS A 225 0.76 -13.60 28.28
C HIS A 225 0.43 -14.79 27.34
N PRO A 226 -0.50 -14.61 26.38
CA PRO A 226 -0.81 -15.65 25.43
C PRO A 226 0.37 -15.87 24.47
N THR A 227 0.54 -17.11 24.01
CA THR A 227 1.44 -17.39 22.89
C THR A 227 0.80 -16.87 21.59
N VAL A 228 1.48 -15.94 20.92
CA VAL A 228 1.04 -15.35 19.65
C VAL A 228 1.97 -15.82 18.53
N THR A 229 1.38 -16.22 17.40
CA THR A 229 2.13 -16.73 16.23
C THR A 229 2.13 -15.70 15.12
N GLY A 230 3.31 -15.40 14.61
CA GLY A 230 3.53 -14.65 13.37
C GLY A 230 3.83 -15.60 12.22
N GLU A 231 3.42 -15.22 11.02
CA GLU A 231 3.66 -15.94 9.78
C GLU A 231 4.29 -15.01 8.75
N SER A 232 5.18 -15.56 7.92
CA SER A 232 5.69 -14.90 6.73
C SER A 232 5.08 -15.56 5.51
N LEU A 233 4.35 -14.77 4.73
CA LEU A 233 3.78 -15.18 3.45
C LEU A 233 4.85 -15.36 2.37
N TYR A 234 6.05 -14.83 2.61
CA TYR A 234 7.18 -14.99 1.70
C TYR A 234 7.77 -16.40 1.73
N GLY A 235 7.73 -17.07 2.88
CA GLY A 235 8.48 -18.29 3.14
C GLY A 235 9.07 -18.25 4.54
N ASP A 236 10.39 -18.41 4.68
CA ASP A 236 11.05 -18.44 5.99
C ASP A 236 10.84 -17.14 6.78
N PHE A 237 10.31 -17.27 8.00
CA PHE A 237 10.00 -16.15 8.87
C PHE A 237 11.25 -15.44 9.37
N SER A 238 12.28 -16.20 9.75
CA SER A 238 13.51 -15.65 10.33
C SER A 238 14.29 -14.88 9.29
N GLU A 239 14.34 -15.40 8.05
CA GLU A 239 14.96 -14.71 6.92
C GLU A 239 14.21 -13.42 6.56
N ALA A 240 12.87 -13.47 6.49
CA ALA A 240 12.08 -12.28 6.25
C ALA A 240 12.28 -11.22 7.36
N LEU A 241 12.36 -11.65 8.62
CA LEU A 241 12.58 -10.75 9.76
C LEU A 241 13.98 -10.13 9.71
N ALA A 242 15.00 -10.91 9.35
CA ALA A 242 16.35 -10.40 9.15
C ALA A 242 16.38 -9.34 8.03
N HIS A 243 15.63 -9.53 6.93
CA HIS A 243 15.53 -8.53 5.87
C HIS A 243 14.86 -7.24 6.35
N LEU A 244 13.84 -7.34 7.20
CA LEU A 244 13.20 -6.16 7.81
C LEU A 244 14.18 -5.41 8.73
N GLN A 245 14.98 -6.13 9.53
CA GLN A 245 15.97 -5.56 10.45
C GLN A 245 17.14 -4.89 9.72
N HIS A 246 17.64 -5.52 8.65
CA HIS A 246 18.78 -5.01 7.87
C HIS A 246 18.34 -4.09 6.72
N ARG A 247 17.05 -3.73 6.66
CA ARG A 247 16.46 -2.84 5.65
C ARG A 247 16.74 -3.30 4.21
N ILE A 248 16.46 -4.56 3.92
CA ILE A 248 16.69 -5.18 2.63
C ILE A 248 15.41 -5.20 1.79
N ILE A 249 15.49 -4.80 0.53
CA ILE A 249 14.39 -4.85 -0.44
C ILE A 249 14.54 -6.10 -1.30
N GLU A 250 13.48 -6.91 -1.30
CA GLU A 250 13.27 -7.97 -2.28
C GLU A 250 11.84 -7.84 -2.84
N ILE A 251 11.76 -7.64 -4.15
CA ILE A 251 10.53 -7.27 -4.86
C ILE A 251 10.11 -8.44 -5.75
N ARG A 252 8.84 -8.82 -5.67
CA ARG A 252 8.25 -9.83 -6.57
C ARG A 252 7.26 -9.20 -7.57
N GLY A 253 7.14 -7.88 -7.66
CA GLY A 253 6.04 -7.19 -8.37
C GLY A 253 6.36 -5.77 -8.89
N GLY A 254 5.35 -5.08 -9.42
CA GLY A 254 5.49 -3.80 -10.15
C GLY A 254 5.43 -2.51 -9.31
N GLY A 255 5.77 -2.58 -8.03
CA GLY A 255 5.55 -1.48 -7.06
C GLY A 255 6.59 -0.34 -7.15
N LEU A 256 6.76 0.32 -8.30
CA LEU A 256 7.77 1.37 -8.50
C LEU A 256 7.77 2.46 -7.39
N LEU A 257 6.59 3.00 -7.05
CA LEU A 257 6.48 4.09 -6.07
C LEU A 257 6.90 3.63 -4.68
N LYS A 258 6.53 2.41 -4.30
CA LYS A 258 6.92 1.82 -3.02
C LYS A 258 8.40 1.47 -2.98
N TYR A 259 8.99 1.04 -4.09
CA TYR A 259 10.43 0.89 -4.20
C TYR A 259 11.17 2.19 -3.92
N CYS A 260 10.79 3.30 -4.57
CA CYS A 260 11.39 4.60 -4.33
C CYS A 260 11.21 5.06 -2.88
N HIS A 261 10.03 4.85 -2.30
CA HIS A 261 9.79 5.15 -0.89
C HIS A 261 10.73 4.34 0.03
N LEU A 262 10.87 3.03 -0.18
CA LEU A 262 11.77 2.19 0.60
C LEU A 262 13.24 2.67 0.51
N LEU A 263 13.69 3.08 -0.68
CA LEU A 263 15.05 3.63 -0.86
C LEU A 263 15.30 4.88 -0.02
N VAL A 264 14.33 5.81 0.03
CA VAL A 264 14.39 7.02 0.85
C VAL A 264 14.42 6.71 2.35
N GLN A 265 13.75 5.64 2.77
CA GLN A 265 13.78 5.15 4.16
C GLN A 265 15.08 4.39 4.51
N GLY A 266 16.06 4.40 3.61
CA GLY A 266 17.37 3.77 3.83
C GLY A 266 17.41 2.28 3.50
N PHE A 267 16.35 1.72 2.91
CA PHE A 267 16.41 0.33 2.46
C PHE A 267 17.30 0.19 1.24
N ARG A 268 17.89 -0.99 1.09
CA ARG A 268 18.80 -1.33 -0.01
C ARG A 268 18.35 -2.62 -0.69
N PRO A 269 18.37 -2.71 -2.02
CA PRO A 269 18.13 -3.96 -2.72
C PRO A 269 19.10 -5.05 -2.25
N TRP A 270 18.66 -6.30 -2.31
CA TRP A 270 19.53 -7.43 -2.03
C TRP A 270 20.77 -7.42 -2.95
N PRO A 271 22.00 -7.69 -2.45
CA PRO A 271 23.25 -7.48 -3.21
C PRO A 271 23.33 -8.20 -4.55
N SER A 272 22.70 -9.37 -4.70
CA SER A 272 22.70 -10.13 -5.96
C SER A 272 21.56 -9.75 -6.91
N THR A 273 20.81 -8.69 -6.62
CA THR A 273 19.72 -8.22 -7.47
C THR A 273 20.27 -7.51 -8.70
N ASP A 274 19.84 -7.91 -9.89
CA ASP A 274 20.02 -7.08 -11.09
C ASP A 274 19.11 -5.85 -11.01
N LEU A 275 19.67 -4.74 -10.53
CA LEU A 275 18.96 -3.49 -10.33
C LEU A 275 18.37 -2.95 -11.63
N ARG A 276 19.08 -3.12 -12.75
CA ARG A 276 18.63 -2.59 -14.03
C ARG A 276 17.42 -3.36 -14.52
N ALA A 277 17.47 -4.70 -14.47
CA ALA A 277 16.34 -5.53 -14.84
C ALA A 277 15.12 -5.30 -13.93
N LEU A 278 15.36 -5.18 -12.62
CA LEU A 278 14.29 -4.94 -11.64
C LEU A 278 13.61 -3.58 -11.86
N GLN A 279 14.39 -2.50 -11.97
CA GLN A 279 13.84 -1.16 -12.18
C GLN A 279 13.16 -1.05 -13.54
N TRP A 280 13.73 -1.66 -14.58
CA TRP A 280 13.08 -1.78 -15.90
C TRP A 280 11.70 -2.44 -15.80
N TYR A 281 11.59 -3.56 -15.09
CA TYR A 281 10.32 -4.27 -14.89
C TYR A 281 9.29 -3.40 -14.14
N MET A 282 9.72 -2.72 -13.07
CA MET A 282 8.84 -1.84 -12.30
C MET A 282 8.38 -0.61 -13.09
N CYS A 283 9.28 0.02 -13.85
CA CYS A 283 8.95 1.12 -14.74
C CYS A 283 7.97 0.67 -15.83
N SER A 284 8.25 -0.45 -16.50
CA SER A 284 7.37 -1.03 -17.51
C SER A 284 5.97 -1.30 -16.95
N GLY A 285 5.88 -1.95 -15.78
CA GLY A 285 4.60 -2.21 -15.11
C GLY A 285 3.86 -0.92 -14.71
N PHE A 286 4.56 0.13 -14.28
CA PHE A 286 3.95 1.42 -13.96
C PHE A 286 3.35 2.08 -15.20
N PHE A 287 4.10 2.14 -16.31
CA PHE A 287 3.63 2.80 -17.54
C PHE A 287 2.53 2.01 -18.24
N ASN A 288 2.54 0.68 -18.19
CA ASN A 288 1.46 -0.14 -18.72
C ASN A 288 0.13 0.06 -17.96
N ASN A 289 0.21 0.28 -16.64
CA ASN A 289 -0.97 0.51 -15.81
C ASN A 289 -1.47 1.97 -15.86
N PHE A 290 -0.59 2.93 -16.19
CA PHE A 290 -0.89 4.36 -16.24
C PHE A 290 -0.29 4.98 -17.50
N PRO A 291 -0.86 4.69 -18.69
CA PRO A 291 -0.31 5.16 -19.95
C PRO A 291 -0.41 6.69 -20.08
N ASP A 292 -1.47 7.29 -19.53
CA ASP A 292 -1.75 8.72 -19.68
C ASP A 292 -1.06 9.57 -18.61
N LEU A 293 -0.50 10.71 -19.01
CA LEU A 293 0.16 11.65 -18.11
C LEU A 293 -0.77 12.17 -17.00
N ALA A 294 -2.06 12.34 -17.30
CA ALA A 294 -3.06 12.75 -16.31
C ALA A 294 -3.26 11.68 -15.23
N GLU A 295 -3.25 10.40 -15.61
CA GLU A 295 -3.34 9.29 -14.66
C GLU A 295 -2.07 9.13 -13.83
N GLN A 296 -0.90 9.24 -14.46
CA GLN A 296 0.39 9.26 -13.77
C GLN A 296 0.40 10.36 -12.70
N ARG A 297 0.00 11.59 -13.05
CA ARG A 297 -0.10 12.72 -12.11
C ARG A 297 -1.04 12.40 -10.94
N ARG A 298 -2.24 11.91 -11.23
CA ARG A 298 -3.24 11.57 -10.20
C ARG A 298 -2.73 10.47 -9.26
N THR A 299 -2.10 9.44 -9.82
CA THR A 299 -1.53 8.33 -9.05
C THR A 299 -0.39 8.78 -8.16
N LEU A 300 0.53 9.61 -8.67
CA LEU A 300 1.64 10.18 -7.91
C LEU A 300 1.15 11.05 -6.76
N LYS A 301 0.26 12.01 -7.02
CA LYS A 301 -0.30 12.90 -5.97
C LYS A 301 -0.99 12.09 -4.86
N ARG A 302 -1.84 11.14 -5.25
CA ARG A 302 -2.52 10.26 -4.28
C ARG A 302 -1.54 9.42 -3.48
N TYR A 303 -0.46 8.93 -4.09
CA TYR A 303 0.56 8.18 -3.37
C TYR A 303 1.29 9.07 -2.35
N LEU A 304 1.70 10.27 -2.75
CA LEU A 304 2.40 11.20 -1.87
C LEU A 304 1.54 11.63 -0.68
N GLU A 305 0.29 11.99 -0.92
CA GLU A 305 -0.69 12.33 0.12
C GLU A 305 -0.90 11.19 1.10
N ALA A 306 -0.94 9.95 0.60
CA ALA A 306 -1.24 8.78 1.41
C ALA A 306 -0.02 8.23 2.19
N HIS A 307 1.21 8.51 1.76
CA HIS A 307 2.43 7.94 2.35
C HIS A 307 3.30 8.95 3.10
N PHE A 308 3.20 10.24 2.76
CA PHE A 308 4.05 11.29 3.30
C PHE A 308 3.18 12.45 3.80
N GLY A 309 2.19 12.22 4.68
CA GLY A 309 1.21 13.25 5.07
C GLY A 309 1.81 14.63 5.39
N GLY A 310 1.12 15.75 5.15
CA GLY A 310 1.68 17.12 5.36
C GLY A 310 2.99 17.43 4.58
N PRO A 311 3.53 18.66 4.64
CA PRO A 311 4.80 18.98 3.98
C PRO A 311 5.98 18.25 4.64
N ASP A 312 6.20 17.00 4.23
CA ASP A 312 7.29 16.13 4.69
C ASP A 312 8.50 16.27 3.75
N VAL A 313 9.69 16.47 4.33
CA VAL A 313 11.00 16.52 3.64
C VAL A 313 11.20 15.29 2.72
N SER A 314 10.67 14.15 3.15
CA SER A 314 10.77 12.86 2.45
C SER A 314 10.00 12.83 1.12
N ARG A 315 9.00 13.72 0.91
CA ARG A 315 8.27 13.83 -0.37
C ARG A 315 9.19 14.20 -1.51
N TYR A 316 9.99 15.25 -1.31
CA TYR A 316 10.96 15.73 -2.28
C TYR A 316 11.99 14.64 -2.59
N ALA A 317 12.57 14.03 -1.55
CA ALA A 317 13.55 12.95 -1.70
C ALA A 317 12.97 11.77 -2.50
N CYS A 318 11.72 11.38 -2.24
CA CYS A 318 11.04 10.30 -2.96
C CYS A 318 10.84 10.62 -4.45
N LEU A 319 10.46 11.86 -4.77
CA LEU A 319 10.30 12.29 -6.16
C LEU A 319 11.63 12.38 -6.89
N VAL A 320 12.70 12.84 -6.23
CA VAL A 320 14.06 12.83 -6.80
C VAL A 320 14.53 11.40 -7.07
N THR A 321 14.33 10.47 -6.12
CA THR A 321 14.65 9.05 -6.33
C THR A 321 13.83 8.46 -7.48
N LEU A 322 12.54 8.78 -7.56
CA LEU A 322 11.69 8.32 -8.67
C LEU A 322 12.18 8.86 -10.02
N HIS A 323 12.53 10.15 -10.08
CA HIS A 323 13.06 10.78 -11.28
C HIS A 323 14.34 10.06 -11.75
N GLN A 324 15.27 9.79 -10.83
CA GLN A 324 16.50 9.06 -11.13
C GLN A 324 16.21 7.65 -11.68
N VAL A 325 15.37 6.87 -11.00
CA VAL A 325 15.01 5.51 -11.42
C VAL A 325 14.39 5.50 -12.82
N VAL A 326 13.44 6.42 -13.10
CA VAL A 326 12.80 6.53 -14.41
C VAL A 326 13.79 6.97 -15.49
N SER A 327 14.72 7.87 -15.17
CA SER A 327 15.75 8.32 -16.10
C SER A 327 16.72 7.20 -16.50
N GLU A 328 17.13 6.36 -15.55
CA GLU A 328 18.13 5.31 -15.76
C GLU A 328 17.55 4.03 -16.39
N SER A 329 16.25 3.76 -16.21
CA SER A 329 15.65 2.43 -16.47
C SER A 329 14.96 2.25 -17.84
N THR A 330 15.03 3.22 -18.74
CA THR A 330 14.05 3.27 -19.85
C THR A 330 14.61 2.88 -21.23
N VAL A 331 14.26 1.65 -21.63
CA VAL A 331 14.09 1.20 -23.04
C VAL A 331 12.59 1.11 -23.43
N CYS A 332 11.66 1.34 -22.50
CA CYS A 332 10.22 1.04 -22.68
C CYS A 332 9.32 2.16 -23.23
N LEU A 333 9.78 3.41 -23.24
CA LEU A 333 8.97 4.57 -23.65
C LEU A 333 9.60 5.27 -24.84
N MET A 334 8.75 5.85 -25.69
CA MET A 334 9.23 6.78 -26.71
C MET A 334 9.87 7.99 -26.01
N SER A 335 10.93 8.56 -26.61
CA SER A 335 11.71 9.62 -25.96
C SER A 335 10.90 10.87 -25.59
N HIS A 336 9.73 11.06 -26.19
CA HIS A 336 8.79 12.13 -25.84
C HIS A 336 8.00 11.83 -24.56
N GLU A 337 7.36 10.67 -24.46
CA GLU A 337 6.58 10.26 -23.27
C GLU A 337 7.45 10.24 -22.02
N ARG A 338 8.68 9.73 -22.16
CA ARG A 338 9.65 9.76 -21.06
C ARG A 338 9.93 11.17 -20.56
N ARG A 339 10.16 12.14 -21.48
CA ARG A 339 10.40 13.54 -21.09
C ARG A 339 9.19 14.12 -20.36
N GLN A 340 7.98 13.87 -20.85
CA GLN A 340 6.76 14.34 -20.19
C GLN A 340 6.61 13.79 -18.77
N THR A 341 6.90 12.51 -18.54
CA THR A 341 6.87 11.93 -17.19
C THR A 341 7.97 12.52 -16.30
N LEU A 342 9.20 12.67 -16.80
CA LEU A 342 10.30 13.26 -16.02
C LEU A 342 9.99 14.72 -15.65
N ASP A 343 9.48 15.52 -16.58
CA ASP A 343 9.06 16.90 -16.36
C ASP A 343 7.92 16.98 -15.32
N LEU A 344 6.96 16.04 -15.38
CA LEU A 344 5.91 15.92 -14.38
C LEU A 344 6.49 15.64 -12.98
N ILE A 345 7.41 14.69 -12.86
CA ILE A 345 8.03 14.33 -11.58
C ILE A 345 8.84 15.52 -11.04
N ALA A 346 9.62 16.18 -11.89
CA ALA A 346 10.41 17.36 -11.53
C ALA A 346 9.51 18.51 -11.04
N MET A 347 8.41 18.78 -11.74
CA MET A 347 7.44 19.81 -11.34
C MET A 347 6.79 19.49 -9.98
N LEU A 348 6.43 18.23 -9.71
CA LEU A 348 5.92 17.81 -8.41
C LEU A 348 6.99 17.93 -7.31
N ALA A 349 8.26 17.66 -7.63
CA ALA A 349 9.36 17.79 -6.67
C ALA A 349 9.56 19.25 -6.27
N LEU A 350 9.54 20.17 -7.24
CA LEU A 350 9.61 21.61 -6.99
C LEU A 350 8.43 22.12 -6.16
N GLN A 351 7.22 21.61 -6.42
CA GLN A 351 6.05 21.93 -5.59
C GLN A 351 6.24 21.45 -4.14
N ALA A 352 6.68 20.21 -3.95
CA ALA A 352 6.93 19.67 -2.62
C ALA A 352 8.00 20.45 -1.86
N LEU A 353 9.03 20.93 -2.55
CA LEU A 353 10.08 21.77 -1.96
C LEU A 353 9.57 23.16 -1.60
N ALA A 354 8.76 23.79 -2.45
CA ALA A 354 8.16 25.09 -2.17
C ALA A 354 7.18 25.04 -0.98
N GLU A 355 6.46 23.92 -0.80
CA GLU A 355 5.59 23.69 0.35
C GLU A 355 6.36 23.50 1.67
N GLN A 356 7.64 23.13 1.62
CA GLN A 356 8.51 22.92 2.80
C GLN A 356 9.14 24.22 3.31
N ASP A 357 9.33 25.22 2.46
CA ASP A 357 9.96 26.50 2.79
C ASP A 357 9.12 27.70 2.29
N PRO A 358 8.04 28.07 3.02
CA PRO A 358 7.17 29.18 2.64
C PRO A 358 7.85 30.56 2.66
N ASP A 359 9.02 30.69 3.30
CA ASP A 359 9.81 31.92 3.38
C ASP A 359 10.78 32.10 2.19
N GLY A 360 10.85 31.12 1.27
CA GLY A 360 11.40 31.30 -0.08
C GLY A 360 12.93 31.30 -0.21
N VAL A 361 13.68 30.89 0.82
CA VAL A 361 15.15 30.90 0.81
C VAL A 361 15.70 29.75 -0.04
N VAL A 362 15.05 28.58 -0.02
CA VAL A 362 15.47 27.38 -0.75
C VAL A 362 15.03 27.43 -2.22
N ALA A 363 13.85 28.02 -2.52
CA ALA A 363 13.34 28.17 -3.90
C ALA A 363 14.26 29.03 -4.79
N ALA A 364 14.90 30.07 -4.24
CA ALA A 364 15.87 30.89 -4.94
C ALA A 364 17.14 30.12 -5.36
N THR A 365 17.51 29.08 -4.60
CA THR A 365 18.71 28.27 -4.85
C THR A 365 18.45 27.17 -5.89
N VAL A 366 17.23 26.63 -5.96
CA VAL A 366 16.88 25.60 -6.95
C VAL A 366 16.68 26.16 -8.36
N ASN A 367 16.28 27.43 -8.47
CA ASN A 367 16.24 28.13 -9.76
C ASN A 367 17.62 28.19 -10.46
N TYR A 368 18.73 28.12 -9.71
CA TYR A 368 20.08 28.04 -10.29
C TYR A 368 20.40 26.68 -10.91
N TYR A 369 19.80 25.58 -10.42
CA TYR A 369 20.05 24.23 -10.93
C TYR A 369 19.04 23.75 -11.99
N VAL A 370 17.90 24.44 -12.14
CA VAL A 370 16.81 24.08 -13.07
C VAL A 370 16.71 25.06 -14.26
N THR A 371 17.78 25.83 -14.56
CA THR A 371 17.86 26.51 -15.86
C THR A 371 18.02 25.42 -16.94
N PRO A 372 17.06 25.19 -17.86
CA PRO A 372 17.11 24.03 -18.73
C PRO A 372 18.18 24.22 -19.80
N MET A 373 18.81 23.09 -20.17
CA MET A 373 19.14 22.76 -21.55
C MET A 373 18.10 23.34 -22.52
N GLN A 374 18.36 24.54 -23.06
CA GLN A 374 17.66 25.06 -24.22
C GLN A 374 18.22 24.34 -25.46
N PRO A 375 17.37 23.75 -26.32
CA PRO A 375 17.82 23.40 -27.66
C PRO A 375 18.07 24.70 -28.42
N LEU A 376 19.27 24.85 -28.97
CA LEU A 376 19.60 25.87 -29.97
C LEU A 376 18.65 25.74 -31.17
N LEU A 377 17.50 26.41 -31.10
CA LEU A 377 16.64 26.66 -32.24
C LEU A 377 17.36 27.66 -33.14
N ALA A 378 17.66 27.21 -34.36
CA ALA A 378 18.29 27.99 -35.41
C ALA A 378 17.60 29.34 -35.58
N GLN A 379 18.36 30.43 -35.42
CA GLN A 379 17.91 31.77 -35.76
C GLN A 379 17.75 31.86 -37.28
N ALA A 380 16.50 32.00 -37.72
CA ALA A 380 16.17 32.45 -39.06
C ALA A 380 16.61 33.93 -39.18
N HIS A 381 17.41 34.22 -40.21
CA HIS A 381 17.78 35.57 -40.59
C HIS A 381 16.55 36.35 -41.04
N SER A 382 16.23 37.44 -40.32
CA SER A 382 15.37 38.50 -40.82
C SER A 382 16.07 39.84 -40.59
N SER A 383 16.65 40.37 -41.67
CA SER A 383 17.28 41.69 -41.75
C SER A 383 16.28 42.81 -41.41
N PRO A 384 16.67 43.87 -40.69
CA PRO A 384 15.85 45.07 -40.60
C PRO A 384 16.28 46.07 -41.67
N THR A 385 15.33 46.45 -42.53
CA THR A 385 15.42 47.58 -43.45
C THR A 385 14.82 48.84 -42.86
N TRP A 386 15.40 49.98 -43.28
CA TRP A 386 14.96 51.38 -43.24
C TRP A 386 15.30 52.18 -41.97
N LEU A 387 15.74 53.45 -41.94
CA LEU A 387 16.24 54.57 -42.81
C LEU A 387 16.44 55.79 -41.84
N PRO A 388 16.71 57.06 -42.24
CA PRO A 388 17.65 57.66 -43.22
C PRO A 388 18.53 58.81 -42.63
N CYS A 389 19.46 59.30 -43.47
CA CYS A 389 20.03 60.66 -43.60
C CYS A 389 20.46 61.50 -42.36
N ASN A 390 21.77 61.75 -42.21
CA ASN A 390 22.51 62.86 -42.84
C ASN A 390 24.02 62.63 -42.77
#